data_AF-A0A559K0M5-F1
#
_entry.id   AF-A0A559K0M5-F1
#
_cell.length_a   1.000
_cell.length_b   1.000
_cell.length_c   1.000
_cell.angle_alpha   90.00
_cell.angle_beta   90.00
_cell.angle_gamma   90.00
#
_symmetry.space_group_name_H-M   'P 1'
#
loop_
_entity.id
_entity.type
_entity.pdbx_description
1 polymer ?
#
loop_
_entity_poly.entity_id
_entity_poly.type
_entity_poly.pdbx_seq_one_letter_code
_entity_poly.pdbx_strand_id
1 'polypeptide(L)'
;MKNDNLHLYADGRQGVYACLAALLDSRVTRIEAVNGMSSMADWIRTRHYDSYDTLSLIVPGMLQYFDLSDLEKFPEFRKKRYCNIS
;
A
#
# COMPACT_ATOMS: atom_id res chain seq x y z
N MET A 1 -27.85 3.26 0.30
CA MET A 1 -26.58 3.90 0.70
C MET A 1 -25.90 4.44 -0.54
N LYS A 2 -25.48 5.70 -0.52
CA LYS A 2 -24.73 6.31 -1.63
C LYS A 2 -23.36 5.61 -1.70
N ASN A 3 -23.06 4.93 -2.80
CA ASN A 3 -21.73 4.37 -3.05
C ASN A 3 -20.85 5.53 -3.51
N ASP A 4 -20.27 6.24 -2.55
CA ASP A 4 -19.29 7.27 -2.86
C ASP A 4 -18.01 6.55 -3.32
N ASN A 5 -17.74 6.62 -4.62
CA ASN A 5 -16.52 6.09 -5.22
C ASN A 5 -15.33 6.89 -4.68
N LEU A 6 -14.53 6.28 -3.81
CA LEU A 6 -13.39 6.93 -3.20
C LEU A 6 -12.12 6.66 -4.03
N HIS A 7 -11.43 7.74 -4.36
CA HIS A 7 -10.17 7.72 -5.09
C HIS A 7 -9.08 8.19 -4.14
N LEU A 8 -8.07 7.34 -3.92
CA LEU A 8 -6.95 7.65 -3.03
C LEU A 8 -5.73 8.06 -3.86
N TYR A 9 -5.09 9.14 -3.45
CA TYR A 9 -3.77 9.55 -3.93
C TYR A 9 -2.79 9.49 -2.77
N ALA A 10 -1.61 8.96 -3.03
CA ALA A 10 -0.51 8.93 -2.08
C ALA A 10 0.82 9.11 -2.80
N ASP A 11 1.76 9.75 -2.11
CA ASP A 11 3.14 9.91 -2.56
C ASP A 11 4.10 9.26 -1.56
N GLY A 12 5.11 8.59 -2.08
CA GLY A 12 6.13 7.92 -1.29
C GLY A 12 5.59 6.75 -0.47
N ARG A 13 6.13 6.61 0.74
CA ARG A 13 5.87 5.46 1.63
C ARG A 13 4.42 5.41 2.15
N GLN A 14 3.71 6.53 2.13
CA GLN A 14 2.32 6.60 2.57
C GLN A 14 1.36 5.84 1.65
N GLY A 15 1.81 5.47 0.45
CA GLY A 15 1.09 4.57 -0.45
C GLY A 15 0.69 3.24 0.20
N VAL A 16 1.45 2.78 1.22
CA VAL A 16 1.11 1.59 2.01
C VAL A 16 -0.29 1.67 2.60
N TYR A 17 -0.65 2.80 3.20
CA TYR A 17 -1.98 2.96 3.79
C TYR A 17 -3.08 2.99 2.74
N ALA A 18 -2.83 3.61 1.58
CA ALA A 18 -3.77 3.60 0.48
C ALA A 18 -4.03 2.17 -0.02
N CYS A 19 -2.97 1.35 -0.12
CA CYS A 19 -3.08 -0.07 -0.49
C CYS A 19 -3.90 -0.87 0.51
N LEU A 20 -3.59 -0.75 1.80
CA LEU A 20 -4.30 -1.45 2.86
C LEU A 20 -5.77 -1.02 2.92
N ALA A 21 -6.03 0.29 2.81
CA ALA A 21 -7.39 0.82 2.75
C ALA A 21 -8.18 0.25 1.56
N ALA A 22 -7.56 0.11 0.39
CA ALA A 22 -8.23 -0.46 -0.77
C ALA A 22 -8.52 -1.96 -0.67
N LEU A 23 -7.70 -2.70 0.08
CA LEU A 23 -7.97 -4.10 0.38
C LEU A 23 -9.15 -4.23 1.37
N LEU A 24 -9.21 -3.36 2.37
CA LEU A 24 -10.17 -3.46 3.49
C LEU A 24 -11.50 -2.76 3.23
N ASP A 25 -11.52 -1.70 2.42
CA ASP A 25 -12.69 -0.85 2.20
C ASP A 25 -13.15 -0.91 0.74
N SER A 26 -14.34 -1.49 0.53
CA SER A 26 -14.93 -1.64 -0.80
C SER A 26 -15.26 -0.32 -1.50
N ARG A 27 -15.38 0.79 -0.74
CA ARG A 27 -15.65 2.14 -1.26
C ARG A 27 -14.46 2.71 -2.03
N VAL A 28 -13.23 2.29 -1.72
CA VAL A 28 -12.03 2.71 -2.45
C VAL A 28 -12.03 2.02 -3.80
N THR A 29 -12.23 2.74 -4.90
CA THR A 29 -12.33 2.15 -6.25
C THR A 29 -11.06 2.32 -7.07
N ARG A 30 -10.20 3.26 -6.70
CA ARG A 30 -8.93 3.56 -7.38
C ARG A 30 -7.88 4.06 -6.39
N ILE A 31 -6.64 3.68 -6.66
CA ILE A 31 -5.46 4.19 -5.95
C ILE A 31 -4.47 4.72 -6.97
N GLU A 32 -3.89 5.87 -6.67
CA GLU A 32 -2.75 6.41 -7.37
C GLU A 32 -1.62 6.60 -6.36
N ALA A 33 -0.61 5.74 -6.45
CA ALA A 33 0.55 5.76 -5.56
C ALA A 33 1.78 6.11 -6.39
N VAL A 34 2.31 7.31 -6.19
CA VAL A 34 3.49 7.82 -6.89
C VAL A 34 4.70 7.67 -5.99
N ASN A 35 5.87 7.33 -6.54
CA ASN A 35 7.09 7.04 -5.77
C ASN A 35 6.87 5.99 -4.66
N GLY A 36 5.89 5.10 -4.86
CA GLY A 36 5.45 4.12 -3.86
C GLY A 36 6.43 3.00 -3.64
N MET A 37 6.18 2.21 -2.60
CA MET A 37 6.95 1.01 -2.29
C MET A 37 6.23 -0.23 -2.82
N SER A 38 6.96 -1.10 -3.52
CA SER A 38 6.42 -2.38 -4.03
C SER A 38 6.65 -3.55 -3.07
N SER A 39 7.66 -3.45 -2.19
CA SER A 39 7.97 -4.45 -1.17
C SER A 39 8.52 -3.78 0.09
N MET A 40 7.88 -4.10 1.21
CA MET A 40 8.30 -3.75 2.56
C MET A 40 9.61 -4.45 2.92
N ALA A 41 9.76 -5.71 2.51
CA ALA A 41 10.97 -6.47 2.77
C ALA A 41 12.20 -5.87 2.08
N ASP A 42 12.06 -5.42 0.83
CA ASP A 42 13.16 -4.79 0.09
C ASP A 42 13.51 -3.42 0.66
N TRP A 43 12.51 -2.64 1.07
CA TRP A 43 12.74 -1.36 1.72
C TRP A 43 13.52 -1.49 3.04
N ILE A 44 13.13 -2.42 3.92
CA ILE A 44 13.81 -2.64 5.22
C ILE A 44 15.26 -3.11 5.04
N ARG A 45 15.58 -3.78 3.93
CA ARG A 45 16.95 -4.22 3.60
C ARG A 45 17.87 -3.10 3.10
N THR A 46 17.35 -1.91 2.79
CA THR A 46 18.18 -0.81 2.29
C THR A 46 19.15 -0.28 3.35
N ARG A 47 20.41 -0.06 2.96
CA ARG A 47 21.52 0.33 3.86
C ARG A 47 21.30 1.67 4.58
N HIS A 48 20.46 2.54 4.02
CA HIS A 48 20.13 3.85 4.57
C HIS A 48 18.73 3.81 5.20
N TYR A 49 18.54 2.84 6.10
CA TYR A 49 17.31 2.72 6.86
C TYR A 49 17.20 3.92 7.82
N ASP A 50 16.61 5.00 7.34
CA ASP A 50 16.22 6.11 8.19
C ASP A 50 14.99 5.67 8.99
N SER A 51 15.18 5.53 10.30
CA SER A 51 14.17 5.10 11.27
C SER A 51 13.07 6.14 11.52
N TYR A 52 13.16 7.34 10.95
CA TYR A 52 12.10 8.34 11.01
C TYR A 52 10.83 7.84 10.30
N ASP A 53 9.70 7.91 11.00
CA ASP A 53 8.34 7.47 10.58
C ASP A 53 8.15 6.00 10.21
N THR A 54 9.17 5.15 10.41
CA THR A 54 9.11 3.74 10.04
C THR A 54 8.11 2.93 10.86
N LEU A 55 8.00 3.23 12.17
CA LEU A 55 7.10 2.52 13.07
C LEU A 55 5.62 2.74 12.76
N SER A 56 5.30 3.81 12.01
CA SER A 56 3.92 4.02 11.55
C SER A 56 3.56 3.01 10.45
N LEU A 57 4.54 2.65 9.59
CA LEU A 57 4.33 1.83 8.40
C LEU A 57 4.53 0.33 8.64
N ILE A 58 5.24 -0.05 9.70
CA ILE A 58 5.55 -1.44 10.01
C ILE A 58 4.71 -1.90 11.20
N VAL A 59 3.86 -2.90 10.96
CA VAL A 59 3.23 -3.66 12.04
C VAL A 59 4.18 -4.81 12.44
N PRO A 60 4.53 -4.97 13.73
CA PRO A 60 5.35 -6.10 14.17
C PRO A 60 4.76 -7.44 13.73
N GLY A 61 5.59 -8.30 13.12
CA GLY A 61 5.18 -9.62 12.62
C GLY A 61 4.50 -9.62 11.25
N MET A 62 4.19 -8.46 10.66
CA MET A 62 3.46 -8.36 9.38
C MET A 62 4.09 -9.17 8.24
N LEU A 63 5.41 -9.12 8.09
CA LEU A 63 6.15 -9.84 7.04
C LEU A 63 6.09 -11.37 7.16
N GLN A 64 5.62 -11.91 8.29
CA GLN A 64 5.36 -13.36 8.41
C GLN A 64 4.05 -13.76 7.70
N TYR A 65 3.16 -12.80 7.44
CA TYR A 65 1.86 -13.01 6.84
C TYR A 65 1.79 -12.50 5.41
N PHE A 66 2.32 -11.31 5.13
CA PHE A 66 2.31 -10.73 3.80
C PHE A 66 3.36 -9.64 3.60
N ASP A 67 3.71 -9.41 2.34
CA ASP A 67 4.40 -8.22 1.83
C ASP A 67 3.47 -7.40 0.91
N LEU A 68 3.81 -6.16 0.57
CA LEU A 68 3.01 -5.29 -0.30
C LEU A 68 2.80 -5.90 -1.70
N SER A 69 3.79 -6.61 -2.21
CA SER A 69 3.70 -7.33 -3.49
C SER A 69 2.67 -8.47 -3.46
N ASP A 70 2.31 -8.98 -2.27
CA ASP A 70 1.27 -9.99 -2.11
C ASP A 70 -0.14 -9.43 -2.29
N LEU A 71 -0.32 -8.10 -2.17
CA LEU A 71 -1.64 -7.46 -2.33
C LEU A 71 -2.24 -7.71 -3.71
N GLU A 72 -1.39 -7.83 -4.74
CA GLU A 72 -1.79 -8.19 -6.11
C GLU A 72 -2.40 -9.59 -6.24
N LYS A 73 -2.20 -10.47 -5.24
CA LYS A 73 -2.78 -11.81 -5.22
C LYS A 73 -4.26 -11.79 -4.80
N PHE A 74 -4.73 -10.71 -4.18
CA PHE A 74 -6.11 -10.57 -3.69
C PHE A 74 -7.03 -10.04 -4.81
N PRO A 75 -8.11 -10.76 -5.18
CA PRO A 75 -9.04 -10.32 -6.23
C PRO A 75 -9.69 -8.96 -5.98
N GLU A 76 -9.89 -8.60 -4.71
CA GLU A 76 -10.46 -7.34 -4.26
C GLU A 76 -9.56 -6.16 -4.67
N PHE A 77 -8.24 -6.37 -4.57
CA PHE A 77 -7.23 -5.39 -4.91
C PHE A 77 -7.06 -5.25 -6.43
N ARG A 78 -7.04 -6.36 -7.18
CA ARG A 78 -6.88 -6.36 -8.65
C ARG A 78 -8.00 -5.65 -9.40
N LYS A 79 -9.21 -5.59 -8.81
CA LYS A 79 -10.34 -4.85 -9.37
C LYS A 79 -10.14 -3.33 -9.31
N LYS A 80 -9.19 -2.85 -8.52
CA LYS A 80 -8.86 -1.44 -8.38
C LYS A 80 -7.80 -1.08 -9.41
N ARG A 81 -7.93 0.08 -10.05
CA ARG A 81 -6.87 0.61 -10.92
C ARG A 81 -5.71 1.04 -10.04
N TYR A 82 -4.59 0.33 -10.13
CA TYR A 82 -3.33 0.65 -9.48
C TYR A 82 -2.39 1.28 -10.50
N CYS A 83 -1.86 2.47 -10.21
CA CYS A 83 -0.89 3.14 -11.08
C CYS A 83 0.32 3.51 -10.22
N ASN A 84 1.38 2.70 -10.33
CA ASN A 84 2.73 3.09 -9.91
C ASN A 84 3.31 3.91 -11.06
N ILE A 85 3.38 5.22 -10.90
CA ILE A 85 4.16 6.05 -11.80
C ILE A 85 5.60 5.96 -11.27
N SER A 86 6.37 5.08 -11.89
CA SER A 86 7.83 4.96 -11.73
C SER A 86 8.56 6.08 -12.45
#